data_AF-A0AAD6BX17-F1
#
_entry.id   AF-A0AAD6BX17-F1
#
_cell.length_a   1.000
_cell.length_b   1.000
_cell.length_c   1.000
_cell.angle_alpha   90.00
_cell.angle_beta   90.00
_cell.angle_gamma   90.00
#
_symmetry.space_group_name_H-M   'P 1'
#
loop_
_entity.id
_entity.type
_entity.pdbx_description
1 polymer ?
#
loop_
_entity_poly.entity_id
_entity_poly.type
_entity_poly.pdbx_seq_one_letter_code
_entity_poly.pdbx_strand_id
1 'polypeptide(L)'
;MSAVIRAIASRAVRPETYQSHVAAVDTLIMQTFQGPITDLLGVYAMIVFLTWTGRTRLMGYVASVATELKLHEAAIVIGDQDTEHTPELVENARAWFTFCCLDLQTNLSKPYVINNMRQYLGYAKYLVMSPYHRPVDNRICAYIQGFIITGDLKGKLQNSQMRSKPLPQAAIDLLTSSDEAVDKWLHEMTNKFHPLYQTFSEKQDRNRLLVPFAFMKLYINGLVLQGMGSADDLKSDPVRIEFIRRALESASLMIETQHESTNFRRSFKYSIDYTGIPLYYAISFILKALPLAYSFVDPRHLLNRVEQAAEIFEEGGAQDTANELRRDSDRIAALTQTVLSRRAIQSSDGDIPLSELFDIPSFIEEMTWDENFPALGIFPSE
;
A
#
# COMPACT_ATOMS: atom_id res chain seq x y z
N MET A 1 11.92 -18.33 -11.90
CA MET A 1 10.47 -17.98 -12.02
C MET A 1 9.53 -19.15 -11.68
N SER A 2 9.57 -20.30 -12.35
CA SER A 2 8.59 -21.41 -12.14
C SER A 2 8.45 -21.86 -10.67
N ALA A 3 9.56 -22.03 -9.94
CA ALA A 3 9.54 -22.38 -8.52
C ALA A 3 8.81 -21.34 -7.65
N VAL A 4 8.99 -20.05 -7.94
CA VAL A 4 8.32 -18.93 -7.25
C VAL A 4 6.81 -18.97 -7.48
N ILE A 5 6.39 -19.16 -8.74
CA ILE A 5 4.96 -19.28 -9.08
C ILE A 5 4.33 -20.45 -8.32
N ARG A 6 5.01 -21.60 -8.26
CA ARG A 6 4.54 -22.77 -7.50
C ARG A 6 4.40 -22.46 -6.01
N ALA A 7 5.39 -21.81 -5.41
CA ALA A 7 5.32 -21.40 -4.00
C ALA A 7 4.11 -20.50 -3.74
N ILE A 8 3.93 -19.44 -4.54
CA ILE A 8 2.79 -18.52 -4.39
C ILE A 8 1.45 -19.22 -4.60
N ALA A 9 1.31 -19.99 -5.68
CA ALA A 9 0.06 -20.68 -6.00
C ALA A 9 -0.30 -21.74 -4.95
N SER A 10 0.71 -22.44 -4.41
CA SER A 10 0.48 -23.49 -3.40
C SER A 10 -0.16 -22.94 -2.13
N ARG A 11 0.09 -21.68 -1.75
CA ARG A 11 -0.56 -21.07 -0.58
C ARG A 11 -2.09 -21.17 -0.63
N ALA A 12 -2.66 -20.93 -1.81
CA ALA A 12 -4.10 -20.91 -2.01
C ALA A 12 -4.67 -22.24 -2.49
N VAL A 13 -3.90 -23.03 -3.24
CA VAL A 13 -4.39 -24.24 -3.91
C VAL A 13 -4.02 -25.52 -3.15
N ARG A 14 -2.86 -25.54 -2.46
CA ARG A 14 -2.32 -26.67 -1.71
C ARG A 14 -1.53 -26.19 -0.48
N PRO A 15 -2.20 -25.63 0.54
CA PRO A 15 -1.54 -25.03 1.69
C PRO A 15 -0.57 -25.97 2.40
N GLU A 16 -0.83 -27.29 2.36
CA GLU A 16 0.00 -28.34 2.94
C GLU A 16 1.40 -28.45 2.31
N THR A 17 1.57 -28.07 1.04
CA THR A 17 2.88 -28.08 0.37
C THR A 17 3.55 -26.71 0.33
N TYR A 18 2.88 -25.66 0.82
CA TYR A 18 3.36 -24.27 0.74
C TYR A 18 4.76 -24.10 1.33
N GLN A 19 4.98 -24.57 2.57
CA GLN A 19 6.26 -24.43 3.25
C GLN A 19 7.40 -25.17 2.53
N SER A 20 7.10 -26.33 1.93
CA SER A 20 8.06 -27.09 1.14
C SER A 20 8.47 -26.34 -0.14
N HIS A 21 7.52 -25.74 -0.85
CA HIS A 21 7.82 -24.94 -2.03
C HIS A 21 8.58 -23.66 -1.70
N VAL A 22 8.24 -23.00 -0.60
CA VAL A 22 8.97 -21.83 -0.10
C VAL A 22 10.42 -22.20 0.22
N ALA A 23 10.66 -23.29 0.94
CA ALA A 23 12.01 -23.76 1.26
C ALA A 23 12.83 -24.15 0.02
N ALA A 24 12.18 -24.71 -1.01
CA ALA A 24 12.82 -24.99 -2.29
C ALA A 24 13.28 -23.71 -3.00
N VAL A 25 12.46 -22.65 -2.99
CA VAL A 25 12.85 -21.34 -3.55
C VAL A 25 13.98 -20.71 -2.74
N ASP A 26 13.93 -20.78 -1.41
CA ASP A 26 15.03 -20.29 -0.56
C ASP A 26 16.35 -20.97 -0.92
N THR A 27 16.32 -22.29 -1.12
CA THR A 27 17.52 -23.05 -1.51
C THR A 27 18.07 -22.57 -2.85
N LEU A 28 17.20 -22.29 -3.82
CA LEU A 28 17.61 -21.73 -5.12
C LEU A 28 18.20 -20.32 -4.97
N ILE A 29 17.65 -19.48 -4.09
CA ILE A 29 18.20 -18.15 -3.81
C ILE A 29 19.55 -18.26 -3.10
N MET A 30 19.71 -19.17 -2.14
CA MET A 30 20.99 -19.41 -1.46
C MET A 30 22.09 -19.84 -2.43
N GLN A 31 21.76 -20.60 -3.48
CA GLN A 31 22.72 -21.00 -4.51
C GLN A 31 23.28 -19.82 -5.31
N THR A 32 22.62 -18.66 -5.31
CA THR A 32 23.13 -17.47 -5.99
C THR A 32 24.12 -16.67 -5.14
N PHE A 33 24.23 -16.93 -3.83
CA PHE A 33 25.12 -16.17 -2.92
C PHE A 33 26.60 -16.31 -3.27
N GLN A 34 26.98 -17.46 -3.82
CA GLN A 34 28.33 -17.76 -4.31
C GLN A 34 28.29 -18.27 -5.76
N GLY A 35 27.13 -18.15 -6.40
CA GLY A 35 26.85 -18.67 -7.73
C GLY A 35 27.10 -17.62 -8.82
N PRO A 36 26.84 -17.97 -10.10
CA PRO A 36 26.90 -17.00 -11.19
C PRO A 36 25.90 -15.87 -10.98
N ILE A 37 26.23 -14.69 -11.54
CA ILE A 37 25.34 -13.52 -11.52
C ILE A 37 23.98 -13.93 -12.08
N THR A 38 22.94 -13.64 -11.32
CA THR A 38 21.56 -13.96 -11.69
C THR A 38 21.12 -13.07 -12.85
N ASP A 39 20.36 -13.60 -13.80
CA ASP A 39 19.79 -12.82 -14.88
C ASP A 39 18.63 -11.93 -14.42
N LEU A 40 18.16 -11.05 -15.31
CA LEU A 40 17.06 -10.14 -14.99
C LEU A 40 15.77 -10.88 -14.56
N LEU A 41 15.48 -12.01 -15.21
CA LEU A 41 14.31 -12.84 -14.87
C LEU A 41 14.43 -13.42 -13.46
N GLY A 42 15.63 -13.81 -13.04
CA GLY A 42 15.90 -14.24 -11.68
C GLY A 42 15.72 -13.13 -10.66
N VAL A 43 16.13 -11.89 -10.96
CA VAL A 43 15.85 -10.72 -10.10
C VAL A 43 14.35 -10.49 -9.95
N TYR A 44 13.58 -10.50 -11.05
CA TYR A 44 12.11 -10.41 -10.97
C TYR A 44 11.52 -11.56 -10.14
N ALA A 45 12.03 -12.78 -10.29
CA ALA A 45 11.57 -13.92 -9.50
C ALA A 45 11.84 -13.71 -8.00
N MET A 46 13.01 -13.17 -7.63
CA MET A 46 13.32 -12.84 -6.24
C MET A 46 12.44 -11.71 -5.69
N ILE A 47 12.20 -10.65 -6.47
CA ILE A 47 11.29 -9.55 -6.09
C ILE A 47 9.87 -10.09 -5.86
N VAL A 48 9.33 -10.87 -6.80
CA VAL A 48 7.98 -11.45 -6.66
C VAL A 48 7.93 -12.40 -5.46
N PHE A 49 8.95 -13.23 -5.27
CA PHE A 49 8.99 -14.16 -4.15
C PHE A 49 8.99 -13.43 -2.81
N LEU A 50 9.88 -12.44 -2.63
CA LEU A 50 10.03 -11.76 -1.35
C LEU A 50 8.78 -10.97 -0.97
N THR A 51 8.05 -10.40 -1.95
CA THR A 51 6.83 -9.63 -1.66
C THR A 51 5.64 -10.53 -1.34
N TRP A 52 5.42 -11.58 -2.13
CA TRP A 52 4.25 -12.46 -1.95
C TRP A 52 4.39 -13.47 -0.81
N THR A 53 5.59 -13.60 -0.24
CA THR A 53 5.86 -14.48 0.92
C THR A 53 6.30 -13.72 2.18
N GLY A 54 6.26 -12.38 2.17
CA GLY A 54 6.58 -11.55 3.34
C GLY A 54 8.06 -11.58 3.76
N ARG A 55 8.95 -12.12 2.91
CA ARG A 55 10.39 -12.27 3.18
C ARG A 55 11.17 -10.97 2.98
N THR A 56 10.69 -9.89 3.59
CA THR A 56 11.23 -8.53 3.47
C THR A 56 12.73 -8.41 3.82
N ARG A 57 13.27 -9.30 4.66
CA ARG A 57 14.72 -9.35 4.95
C ARG A 57 15.58 -9.67 3.72
N LEU A 58 15.03 -10.36 2.71
CA LEU A 58 15.74 -10.66 1.47
C LEU A 58 15.95 -9.42 0.58
N MET A 59 15.24 -8.31 0.82
CA MET A 59 15.35 -7.11 -0.01
C MET A 59 16.80 -6.60 -0.10
N GLY A 60 17.58 -6.67 0.99
CA GLY A 60 18.98 -6.25 0.96
C GLY A 60 19.83 -7.06 0.00
N TYR A 61 19.63 -8.38 -0.03
CA TYR A 61 20.32 -9.25 -0.98
C TYR A 61 19.87 -8.99 -2.42
N VAL A 62 18.57 -8.85 -2.65
CA VAL A 62 18.03 -8.54 -3.99
C VAL A 62 18.53 -7.20 -4.50
N ALA A 63 18.72 -6.21 -3.62
CA ALA A 63 19.35 -4.94 -3.96
C ALA A 63 20.80 -5.11 -4.44
N SER A 64 21.57 -6.01 -3.81
CA SER A 64 22.94 -6.35 -4.25
C SER A 64 22.92 -6.94 -5.65
N VAL A 65 22.10 -7.97 -5.88
CA VAL A 65 22.01 -8.65 -7.18
C VAL A 65 21.54 -7.68 -8.28
N ALA A 66 20.56 -6.82 -8.00
CA ALA A 66 20.10 -5.78 -8.91
C ALA A 66 21.19 -4.73 -9.22
N THR A 67 22.07 -4.45 -8.25
CA THR A 67 23.21 -3.55 -8.43
C THR A 67 24.30 -4.20 -9.27
N GLU A 68 24.58 -5.49 -9.07
CA GLU A 68 25.53 -6.28 -9.89
C GLU A 68 25.10 -6.35 -11.36
N LEU A 69 23.80 -6.39 -11.62
CA LEU A 69 23.22 -6.25 -12.96
C LEU A 69 23.17 -4.82 -13.49
N LYS A 70 23.70 -3.83 -12.76
CA LYS A 70 23.74 -2.41 -13.13
C LYS A 70 22.37 -1.80 -13.42
N LEU A 71 21.30 -2.32 -12.81
CA LEU A 71 19.94 -1.81 -13.01
C LEU A 71 19.80 -0.35 -12.53
N HIS A 72 20.53 0.01 -11.47
CA HIS A 72 20.63 1.36 -10.94
C HIS A 72 21.30 2.35 -11.92
N GLU A 73 22.32 1.91 -12.67
CA GLU A 73 22.96 2.72 -13.71
C GLU A 73 21.98 2.95 -14.87
N ALA A 74 21.26 1.91 -15.30
CA ALA A 74 20.21 2.03 -16.33
C ALA A 74 19.14 3.05 -15.95
N ALA A 75 18.76 3.13 -14.67
CA ALA A 75 17.81 4.10 -14.16
C ALA A 75 18.31 5.56 -14.21
N ILE A 76 19.63 5.79 -14.20
CA ILE A 76 20.22 7.12 -14.42
C ILE A 76 20.32 7.41 -15.92
N VAL A 77 20.84 6.45 -16.69
CA VAL A 77 21.13 6.58 -18.12
C VAL A 77 19.87 6.84 -18.93
N ILE A 78 18.72 6.27 -18.55
CA ILE A 78 17.43 6.58 -19.22
C ILE A 78 17.01 8.05 -19.07
N GLY A 79 17.61 8.80 -18.13
CA GLY A 79 17.37 10.21 -17.93
C GLY A 79 18.23 11.14 -18.79
N ASP A 80 19.22 10.60 -19.49
CA ASP A 80 20.10 11.34 -20.39
C ASP A 80 19.40 11.59 -21.73
N GLN A 81 19.37 12.86 -22.15
CA GLN A 81 18.66 13.28 -23.36
C GLN A 81 19.37 12.83 -24.65
N ASP A 82 20.68 12.61 -24.58
CA ASP A 82 21.49 12.18 -25.72
C ASP A 82 21.50 10.65 -25.88
N THR A 83 20.95 9.91 -24.92
CA THR A 83 20.92 8.45 -24.92
C THR A 83 19.73 7.92 -25.72
N GLU A 84 20.00 7.07 -26.72
CA GLU A 84 18.95 6.32 -27.40
C GLU A 84 18.34 5.28 -26.47
N HIS A 85 17.02 5.35 -26.27
CA HIS A 85 16.29 4.37 -25.49
C HIS A 85 16.28 3.04 -26.24
N THR A 86 16.95 2.00 -25.72
CA THR A 86 16.88 0.62 -26.25
C THR A 86 15.89 -0.23 -25.43
N PRO A 87 15.38 -1.37 -25.97
CA PRO A 87 14.48 -2.24 -25.21
C PRO A 87 15.11 -2.75 -23.90
N GLU A 88 16.40 -3.06 -23.92
CA GLU A 88 17.15 -3.58 -22.77
C GLU A 88 17.36 -2.50 -21.70
N LEU A 89 17.77 -1.29 -22.09
CA LEU A 89 17.93 -0.16 -21.17
C LEU A 89 16.62 0.11 -20.42
N VAL A 90 15.52 0.17 -21.14
CA VAL A 90 14.20 0.48 -20.59
C VAL A 90 13.71 -0.64 -19.67
N GLU A 91 13.95 -1.90 -20.02
CA GLU A 91 13.59 -3.04 -19.16
C GLU A 91 14.44 -3.09 -17.87
N ASN A 92 15.73 -2.79 -17.95
CA ASN A 92 16.61 -2.71 -16.78
C ASN A 92 16.22 -1.56 -15.85
N ALA A 93 15.94 -0.38 -16.41
CA ALA A 93 15.44 0.77 -15.65
C ALA A 93 14.09 0.46 -15.00
N ARG A 94 13.16 -0.16 -15.74
CA ARG A 94 11.84 -0.60 -15.24
C ARG A 94 11.96 -1.53 -14.05
N ALA A 95 12.87 -2.50 -14.09
CA ALA A 95 13.11 -3.41 -12.98
C ALA A 95 13.61 -2.67 -11.74
N TRP A 96 14.56 -1.73 -11.91
CA TRP A 96 15.06 -0.91 -10.80
C TRP A 96 13.97 -0.03 -10.19
N PHE A 97 13.19 0.68 -11.02
CA PHE A 97 12.11 1.54 -10.54
C PHE A 97 10.98 0.75 -9.89
N THR A 98 10.67 -0.46 -10.38
CA THR A 98 9.74 -1.39 -9.71
C THR A 98 10.23 -1.73 -8.30
N PHE A 99 11.53 -1.99 -8.15
CA PHE A 99 12.11 -2.30 -6.86
C PHE A 99 12.15 -1.07 -5.93
N CYS A 100 12.39 0.13 -6.46
CA CYS A 100 12.25 1.39 -5.73
C CYS A 100 10.82 1.60 -5.23
N CYS A 101 9.80 1.39 -6.08
CA CYS A 101 8.39 1.46 -5.67
C CYS A 101 8.10 0.55 -4.48
N LEU A 102 8.65 -0.67 -4.51
CA LEU A 102 8.44 -1.64 -3.45
C LEU A 102 9.05 -1.15 -2.13
N ASP A 103 10.31 -0.71 -2.16
CA ASP A 103 11.00 -0.22 -0.97
C ASP A 103 10.32 1.04 -0.38
N LEU A 104 9.87 1.95 -1.25
CA LEU A 104 9.07 3.13 -0.85
C LEU A 104 7.80 2.74 -0.09
N GLN A 105 7.07 1.73 -0.57
CA GLN A 105 5.82 1.26 0.04
C GLN A 105 6.04 0.47 1.33
N THR A 106 6.97 -0.49 1.30
CA THR A 106 7.16 -1.46 2.39
C THR A 106 7.92 -0.86 3.57
N ASN A 107 8.81 0.11 3.33
CA ASN A 107 9.68 0.69 4.35
C ASN A 107 9.33 2.15 4.68
N LEU A 108 8.05 2.53 4.67
CA LEU A 108 7.64 3.86 5.14
C LEU A 108 8.05 4.15 6.59
N SER A 109 7.86 3.19 7.49
CA SER A 109 8.20 3.33 8.91
C SER A 109 9.57 2.77 9.29
N LYS A 110 10.37 2.31 8.32
CA LYS A 110 11.70 1.68 8.50
C LYS A 110 12.74 2.35 7.62
N PRO A 111 14.05 2.23 7.84
CA PRO A 111 15.04 2.70 6.86
C PRO A 111 14.80 2.07 5.48
N TYR A 112 14.99 2.84 4.42
CA TYR A 112 14.95 2.32 3.05
C TYR A 112 16.17 1.41 2.81
N VAL A 113 15.97 0.35 2.04
CA VAL A 113 17.01 -0.63 1.72
C VAL A 113 17.87 -0.13 0.56
N ILE A 114 17.27 0.50 -0.43
CA ILE A 114 17.96 1.04 -1.60
C ILE A 114 18.63 2.36 -1.19
N ASN A 115 19.96 2.34 -1.21
CA ASN A 115 20.76 3.51 -0.87
C ASN A 115 20.61 4.62 -1.93
N ASN A 116 20.66 5.87 -1.48
CA ASN A 116 20.57 7.07 -2.33
C ASN A 116 19.38 7.08 -3.29
N MET A 117 18.26 6.44 -2.92
CA MET A 117 17.12 6.23 -3.81
C MET A 117 16.66 7.51 -4.53
N ARG A 118 16.69 8.65 -3.82
CA ARG A 118 16.32 9.98 -4.35
C ARG A 118 17.06 10.39 -5.64
N GLN A 119 18.28 9.89 -5.85
CA GLN A 119 19.06 10.18 -7.06
C GLN A 119 18.43 9.57 -8.33
N TYR A 120 17.67 8.47 -8.19
CA TYR A 120 17.07 7.77 -9.33
C TYR A 120 15.65 8.24 -9.60
N LEU A 121 14.87 8.50 -8.55
CA LEU A 121 13.40 8.60 -8.66
C LEU A 121 12.92 9.69 -9.65
N GLY A 122 13.67 10.78 -9.80
CA GLY A 122 13.37 11.84 -10.76
C GLY A 122 13.43 11.41 -12.23
N TYR A 123 14.14 10.32 -12.52
CA TYR A 123 14.29 9.76 -13.86
C TYR A 123 13.18 8.76 -14.24
N ALA A 124 12.33 8.34 -13.30
CA ALA A 124 11.26 7.36 -13.58
C ALA A 124 10.33 7.82 -14.71
N LYS A 125 10.08 9.14 -14.82
CA LYS A 125 9.28 9.75 -15.88
C LYS A 125 9.75 9.43 -17.31
N TYR A 126 11.03 9.11 -17.50
CA TYR A 126 11.57 8.79 -18.83
C TYR A 126 11.15 7.39 -19.31
N LEU A 127 10.68 6.51 -18.41
CA LEU A 127 10.05 5.24 -18.82
C LEU A 127 8.84 5.47 -19.73
N VAL A 128 7.97 6.43 -19.38
CA VAL A 128 6.75 6.73 -20.15
C VAL A 128 7.00 7.60 -21.38
N MET A 129 8.20 8.18 -21.49
CA MET A 129 8.65 8.91 -22.68
C MET A 129 9.32 7.98 -23.71
N SER A 130 9.62 6.75 -23.33
CA SER A 130 10.30 5.78 -24.18
C SER A 130 9.39 5.19 -25.26
N PRO A 131 9.88 4.90 -26.48
CA PRO A 131 9.13 4.11 -27.46
C PRO A 131 8.89 2.66 -26.99
N TYR A 132 9.64 2.17 -26.01
CA TYR A 132 9.47 0.84 -25.40
C TYR A 132 8.67 0.86 -24.10
N HIS A 133 7.91 1.93 -23.87
CA HIS A 133 7.05 2.03 -22.70
C HIS A 133 5.95 0.96 -22.70
N ARG A 134 5.56 0.54 -21.51
CA ARG A 134 4.46 -0.40 -21.26
C ARG A 134 3.44 0.25 -20.34
N PRO A 135 2.19 -0.25 -20.31
CA PRO A 135 1.19 0.25 -19.38
C PRO A 135 1.68 0.26 -17.92
N VAL A 136 2.46 -0.73 -17.49
CA VAL A 136 3.02 -0.81 -16.12
C VAL A 136 3.94 0.36 -15.75
N ASP A 137 4.58 1.00 -16.72
CA ASP A 137 5.51 2.12 -16.47
C ASP A 137 4.78 3.35 -15.95
N ASN A 138 3.56 3.57 -16.44
CA ASN A 138 2.69 4.62 -15.94
C ASN A 138 2.42 4.39 -14.44
N ARG A 139 2.08 3.16 -14.05
CA ARG A 139 1.86 2.82 -12.63
C ARG A 139 3.12 3.00 -11.79
N ILE A 140 4.27 2.56 -12.28
CA ILE A 140 5.56 2.76 -11.59
C ILE A 140 5.79 4.26 -11.35
N CYS A 141 5.59 5.09 -12.38
CA CYS A 141 5.72 6.55 -12.26
C CYS A 141 4.74 7.13 -11.23
N ALA A 142 3.46 6.75 -11.27
CA ALA A 142 2.45 7.21 -10.32
C ALA A 142 2.83 6.87 -8.88
N TYR A 143 3.26 5.63 -8.64
CA TYR A 143 3.67 5.17 -7.32
C TYR A 143 4.92 5.90 -6.81
N ILE A 144 5.93 6.09 -7.66
CA ILE A 144 7.11 6.88 -7.29
C ILE A 144 6.72 8.30 -6.93
N GLN A 145 5.93 8.97 -7.78
CA GLN A 145 5.49 10.35 -7.55
C GLN A 145 4.71 10.49 -6.23
N GLY A 146 3.83 9.55 -5.92
CA GLY A 146 3.06 9.55 -4.68
C GLY A 146 3.94 9.29 -3.46
N PHE A 147 4.66 8.16 -3.43
CA PHE A 147 5.44 7.77 -2.25
C PHE A 147 6.72 8.59 -2.04
N ILE A 148 7.14 9.42 -3.00
CA ILE A 148 8.12 10.49 -2.72
C ILE A 148 7.58 11.45 -1.65
N ILE A 149 6.28 11.77 -1.66
CA ILE A 149 5.69 12.71 -0.68
C ILE A 149 5.90 12.21 0.75
N THR A 150 5.61 10.93 0.98
CA THR A 150 5.82 10.29 2.29
C THR A 150 7.30 10.12 2.62
N GLY A 151 8.16 9.83 1.64
CA GLY A 151 9.61 9.77 1.83
C GLY A 151 10.24 11.13 2.17
N ASP A 152 9.77 12.20 1.55
CA ASP A 152 10.19 13.57 1.83
C ASP A 152 9.77 14.02 3.22
N LEU A 153 8.52 13.71 3.62
CA LEU A 153 8.03 13.93 4.98
C LEU A 153 8.92 13.20 6.00
N LYS A 154 9.16 11.91 5.79
CA LYS A 154 10.01 11.08 6.66
C LYS A 154 11.43 11.62 6.81
N GLY A 155 12.01 12.20 5.76
CA GLY A 155 13.34 12.80 5.80
C GLY A 155 13.42 14.16 6.50
N LYS A 156 12.30 14.91 6.54
CA LYS A 156 12.22 16.27 7.12
C LYS A 156 11.70 16.27 8.56
N LEU A 157 10.79 15.36 8.89
CA LEU A 157 10.10 15.32 10.17
C LEU A 157 10.99 14.68 11.24
N GLN A 158 11.21 15.39 12.35
CA GLN A 158 12.01 14.87 13.45
C GLN A 158 11.15 14.16 14.49
N ASN A 159 11.58 13.00 14.97
CA ASN A 159 10.89 12.23 16.01
C ASN A 159 10.67 13.04 17.31
N SER A 160 11.55 13.99 17.61
CA SER A 160 11.42 14.91 18.75
C SER A 160 10.20 15.84 18.63
N GLN A 161 9.92 16.33 17.41
CA GLN A 161 8.76 17.18 17.13
C GLN A 161 7.46 16.42 17.38
N MET A 162 7.40 15.16 16.96
CA MET A 162 6.20 14.32 17.12
C MET A 162 5.88 14.01 18.57
N ARG A 163 6.88 13.98 19.46
CA ARG A 163 6.69 13.74 20.90
C ARG A 163 6.38 15.00 21.71
N SER A 164 6.48 16.18 21.11
CA SER A 164 6.25 17.46 21.80
C SER A 164 4.75 17.68 22.06
N LYS A 165 4.38 18.22 23.22
CA LYS A 165 3.00 18.51 23.60
C LYS A 165 2.91 20.00 23.98
N PRO A 166 2.24 20.85 23.20
CA PRO A 166 1.51 20.56 21.95
C PRO A 166 2.44 20.30 20.74
N LEU A 167 1.86 19.88 19.60
CA LEU A 167 2.58 19.79 18.32
C LEU A 167 3.20 21.14 17.94
N PRO A 168 4.48 21.17 17.53
CA PRO A 168 5.10 22.38 17.01
C PRO A 168 4.48 22.80 15.67
N GLN A 169 4.32 24.11 15.44
CA GLN A 169 3.76 24.65 14.19
C GLN A 169 4.47 24.12 12.93
N ALA A 170 5.81 24.05 12.96
CA ALA A 170 6.59 23.53 11.84
C ALA A 170 6.25 22.06 11.48
N ALA A 171 5.87 21.24 12.47
CA ALA A 171 5.42 19.87 12.22
C ALA A 171 4.00 19.85 11.65
N ILE A 172 3.12 20.73 12.17
CA ILE A 172 1.75 20.91 11.66
C ILE A 172 1.79 21.32 10.18
N ASP A 173 2.56 22.35 9.83
CA ASP A 173 2.66 22.85 8.44
C ASP A 173 3.19 21.77 7.49
N LEU A 174 4.18 20.99 7.93
CA LEU A 174 4.76 19.91 7.13
C LEU A 174 3.77 18.75 6.94
N LEU A 175 3.01 18.38 7.97
CA LEU A 175 1.97 17.35 7.87
C LEU A 175 0.85 17.80 6.95
N THR A 176 0.32 19.02 7.15
CA THR A 176 -0.75 19.60 6.32
C THR A 176 -0.34 19.70 4.86
N SER A 177 0.85 20.25 4.56
CA SER A 177 1.31 20.37 3.16
C SER A 177 1.57 19.00 2.51
N SER A 178 2.02 18.00 3.28
CA SER A 178 2.18 16.63 2.75
C SER A 178 0.82 15.97 2.49
N ASP A 179 -0.15 16.20 3.38
CA ASP A 179 -1.53 15.72 3.26
C ASP A 179 -2.20 16.26 1.98
N GLU A 180 -2.11 17.57 1.76
CA GLU A 180 -2.61 18.26 0.56
C GLU A 180 -1.87 17.83 -0.72
N ALA A 181 -0.56 17.57 -0.63
CA ALA A 181 0.22 17.08 -1.76
C ALA A 181 -0.26 15.71 -2.23
N VAL A 182 -0.73 14.85 -1.32
CA VAL A 182 -1.30 13.55 -1.68
C VAL A 182 -2.66 13.71 -2.38
N ASP A 183 -3.50 14.65 -1.95
CA ASP A 183 -4.77 14.95 -2.63
C ASP A 183 -4.52 15.46 -4.05
N LYS A 184 -3.57 16.39 -4.20
CA LYS A 184 -3.13 16.89 -5.52
C LYS A 184 -2.58 15.76 -6.38
N TRP A 185 -1.75 14.88 -5.81
CA TRP A 185 -1.23 13.71 -6.54
C TRP A 185 -2.36 12.83 -7.06
N LEU A 186 -3.33 12.45 -6.21
CA LEU A 186 -4.44 11.60 -6.64
C LEU A 186 -5.25 12.28 -7.76
N HIS A 187 -5.57 13.56 -7.60
CA HIS A 187 -6.28 14.32 -8.62
C HIS A 187 -5.52 14.35 -9.95
N GLU A 188 -4.22 14.62 -9.92
CA GLU A 188 -3.39 14.62 -11.12
C GLU A 188 -3.31 13.24 -11.77
N MET A 189 -3.12 12.17 -10.98
CA MET A 189 -3.03 10.82 -11.52
C MET A 189 -4.35 10.39 -12.16
N THR A 190 -5.48 10.63 -11.49
CA THR A 190 -6.78 10.22 -12.00
C THR A 190 -7.18 10.98 -13.26
N ASN A 191 -6.83 12.27 -13.37
CA ASN A 191 -7.23 13.11 -14.51
C ASN A 191 -6.21 13.13 -15.66
N LYS A 192 -4.92 12.84 -15.41
CA LYS A 192 -3.89 12.82 -16.48
C LYS A 192 -3.63 11.42 -17.05
N PHE A 193 -3.93 10.35 -16.31
CA PHE A 193 -3.69 8.99 -16.81
C PHE A 193 -4.73 8.60 -17.84
N HIS A 194 -4.26 8.32 -19.07
CA HIS A 194 -5.12 7.74 -20.08
C HIS A 194 -5.72 6.42 -19.57
N PRO A 195 -7.04 6.20 -19.65
CA PRO A 195 -7.70 5.00 -19.13
C PRO A 195 -7.08 3.69 -19.62
N LEU A 196 -6.63 3.64 -20.88
CA LEU A 196 -5.96 2.47 -21.48
C LEU A 196 -4.62 2.06 -20.83
N TYR A 197 -3.94 2.98 -20.11
CA TYR A 197 -2.66 2.69 -19.45
C TYR A 197 -2.81 2.45 -17.95
N GLN A 198 -4.04 2.50 -17.45
CA GLN A 198 -4.41 1.79 -16.24
C GLN A 198 -4.37 0.30 -16.67
N THR A 199 -3.41 -0.46 -16.15
CA THR A 199 -2.95 -1.81 -16.59
C THR A 199 -3.99 -2.93 -16.59
N PHE A 200 -5.26 -2.61 -16.68
CA PHE A 200 -6.34 -3.50 -16.33
C PHE A 200 -7.54 -3.13 -17.19
N SER A 201 -8.13 -4.15 -17.79
CA SER A 201 -9.07 -4.05 -18.89
C SER A 201 -10.44 -3.42 -18.52
N GLU A 202 -10.66 -3.01 -17.28
CA GLU A 202 -11.99 -2.72 -16.74
C GLU A 202 -12.10 -1.39 -15.97
N LYS A 203 -13.32 -0.83 -15.95
CA LYS A 203 -13.68 0.49 -15.41
C LYS A 203 -13.39 0.69 -13.91
N GLN A 204 -13.17 -0.41 -13.18
CA GLN A 204 -12.91 -0.50 -11.73
C GLN A 204 -11.49 -0.07 -11.29
N ASP A 205 -10.58 0.19 -12.23
CA ASP A 205 -9.17 0.41 -11.94
C ASP A 205 -8.77 1.85 -11.56
N ARG A 206 -9.66 2.83 -11.76
CA ARG A 206 -9.53 4.18 -11.17
C ARG A 206 -9.40 4.10 -9.65
N ASN A 207 -10.03 3.10 -9.03
CA ASN A 207 -10.05 2.91 -7.58
C ASN A 207 -8.81 2.21 -7.02
N ARG A 208 -7.94 1.64 -7.87
CA ARG A 208 -6.70 1.01 -7.37
C ARG A 208 -5.66 2.01 -6.88
N LEU A 209 -5.79 3.30 -7.23
CA LEU A 209 -5.01 4.37 -6.61
C LEU A 209 -5.60 4.81 -5.27
N LEU A 210 -6.83 4.43 -4.91
CA LEU A 210 -7.42 4.77 -3.61
C LEU A 210 -6.72 4.04 -2.45
N VAL A 211 -6.30 2.79 -2.64
CA VAL A 211 -5.53 2.07 -1.62
C VAL A 211 -4.18 2.76 -1.32
N PRO A 212 -3.29 3.03 -2.30
CA PRO A 212 -2.06 3.78 -2.02
C PRO A 212 -2.33 5.22 -1.57
N PHE A 213 -3.35 5.91 -2.09
CA PHE A 213 -3.79 7.22 -1.59
C PHE A 213 -4.10 7.17 -0.10
N ALA A 214 -5.05 6.32 0.28
CA ALA A 214 -5.51 6.16 1.66
C ALA A 214 -4.36 5.69 2.56
N PHE A 215 -3.47 4.82 2.06
CA PHE A 215 -2.29 4.39 2.80
C PHE A 215 -1.32 5.55 3.07
N MET A 216 -1.06 6.42 2.08
CA MET A 216 -0.22 7.60 2.27
C MET A 216 -0.85 8.61 3.23
N LYS A 217 -2.15 8.92 3.09
CA LYS A 217 -2.88 9.81 4.00
C LYS A 217 -2.89 9.26 5.42
N LEU A 218 -3.12 7.96 5.58
CA LEU A 218 -3.05 7.26 6.87
C LEU A 218 -1.65 7.35 7.48
N TYR A 219 -0.60 7.11 6.70
CA TYR A 219 0.77 7.24 7.18
C TYR A 219 1.05 8.66 7.65
N ILE A 220 0.84 9.67 6.80
CA ILE A 220 1.14 11.08 7.07
C ILE A 220 0.41 11.55 8.33
N ASN A 221 -0.93 11.48 8.31
CA ASN A 221 -1.76 11.98 9.40
C ASN A 221 -1.59 11.14 10.67
N GLY A 222 -1.34 9.83 10.53
CA GLY A 222 -1.18 8.90 11.65
C GLY A 222 0.12 9.09 12.43
N LEU A 223 1.12 9.80 11.91
CA LEU A 223 2.37 10.07 12.63
C LEU A 223 2.13 10.82 13.95
N VAL A 224 1.06 11.63 14.04
CA VAL A 224 0.72 12.40 15.25
C VAL A 224 0.35 11.52 16.45
N LEU A 225 0.10 10.23 16.24
CA LEU A 225 -0.14 9.30 17.34
C LEU A 225 1.14 9.05 18.15
N GLN A 226 2.32 9.30 17.55
CA GLN A 226 3.59 9.15 18.26
C GLN A 226 3.68 10.11 19.45
N GLY A 227 4.06 9.58 20.61
CA GLY A 227 4.21 10.35 21.85
C GLY A 227 2.92 10.56 22.64
N MET A 228 1.77 10.07 22.16
CA MET A 228 0.52 10.04 22.93
C MET A 228 0.51 8.84 23.88
N GLY A 229 0.33 9.08 25.17
CA GLY A 229 0.28 8.04 26.20
C GLY A 229 -1.10 7.86 26.83
N SER A 230 -1.97 8.86 26.71
CA SER A 230 -3.31 8.85 27.30
C SER A 230 -4.32 9.67 26.50
N ALA A 231 -5.61 9.47 26.74
CA ALA A 231 -6.67 10.30 26.15
C ALA A 231 -6.62 11.76 26.64
N ASP A 232 -6.09 12.01 27.85
CA ASP A 232 -5.95 13.36 28.39
C ASP A 232 -4.84 14.15 27.70
N ASP A 233 -3.76 13.48 27.27
CA ASP A 233 -2.76 14.09 26.38
C ASP A 233 -3.42 14.63 25.10
N LEU A 234 -4.33 13.84 24.53
CA LEU A 234 -4.99 14.18 23.28
C LEU A 234 -5.98 15.34 23.45
N LYS A 235 -6.72 15.39 24.57
CA LYS A 235 -7.61 16.53 24.91
C LYS A 235 -6.88 17.86 24.96
N SER A 236 -5.61 17.86 25.37
CA SER A 236 -4.80 19.06 25.49
C SER A 236 -4.24 19.58 24.15
N ASP A 237 -4.37 18.81 23.07
CA ASP A 237 -3.82 19.12 21.74
C ASP A 237 -4.90 18.87 20.65
N PRO A 238 -5.84 19.82 20.45
CA PRO A 238 -6.95 19.64 19.52
C PRO A 238 -6.49 19.51 18.06
N VAL A 239 -5.31 20.02 17.71
CA VAL A 239 -4.76 19.88 16.36
C VAL A 239 -4.43 18.42 16.06
N ARG A 240 -3.90 17.67 17.04
CA ARG A 240 -3.67 16.22 16.89
C ARG A 240 -4.95 15.43 16.66
N ILE A 241 -6.06 15.85 17.28
CA ILE A 241 -7.36 15.17 17.12
C ILE A 241 -7.78 15.19 15.66
N GLU A 242 -7.66 16.34 15.00
CA GLU A 242 -8.04 16.48 13.59
C GLU A 242 -7.19 15.60 12.66
N PHE A 243 -5.88 15.54 12.88
CA PHE A 243 -5.00 14.63 12.16
C PHE A 243 -5.37 13.15 12.41
N ILE A 244 -5.66 12.77 13.66
CA ILE A 244 -6.09 11.39 13.99
C ILE A 244 -7.40 11.04 13.30
N ARG A 245 -8.36 11.97 13.25
CA ARG A 245 -9.65 11.78 12.55
C ARG A 245 -9.42 11.49 11.07
N ARG A 246 -8.63 12.32 10.37
CA ARG A 246 -8.28 12.10 8.95
C ARG A 246 -7.56 10.77 8.71
N ALA A 247 -6.67 10.39 9.62
CA ALA A 247 -5.99 9.10 9.55
C ALA A 247 -6.97 7.92 9.70
N LEU A 248 -7.91 8.00 10.64
CA LEU A 248 -8.96 6.98 10.85
C LEU A 248 -9.93 6.90 9.66
N GLU A 249 -10.28 8.03 9.06
CA GLU A 249 -11.06 8.08 7.82
C GLU A 249 -10.31 7.41 6.67
N SER A 250 -9.01 7.69 6.53
CA SER A 250 -8.16 7.04 5.52
C SER A 250 -8.03 5.53 5.76
N ALA A 251 -7.91 5.09 7.02
CA ALA A 251 -7.91 3.66 7.37
C ALA A 251 -9.24 3.00 6.99
N SER A 252 -10.36 3.68 7.26
CA SER A 252 -11.71 3.21 6.94
C SER A 252 -11.93 3.09 5.43
N LEU A 253 -11.57 4.13 4.68
CA LEU A 253 -11.64 4.15 3.21
C LEU A 253 -10.83 3.01 2.61
N MET A 254 -9.62 2.76 3.12
CA MET A 254 -8.77 1.68 2.63
C MET A 254 -9.39 0.30 2.85
N ILE A 255 -9.89 0.03 4.07
CA ILE A 255 -10.54 -1.25 4.39
C ILE A 255 -11.79 -1.44 3.54
N GLU A 256 -12.64 -0.42 3.46
CA GLU A 256 -13.88 -0.44 2.67
C GLU A 256 -13.61 -0.71 1.19
N THR A 257 -12.66 0.02 0.59
CA THR A 257 -12.24 -0.17 -0.81
C THR A 257 -11.79 -1.61 -1.08
N GLN A 258 -11.08 -2.22 -0.13
CA GLN A 258 -10.59 -3.60 -0.26
C GLN A 258 -11.69 -4.64 0.00
N HIS A 259 -12.61 -4.37 0.92
CA HIS A 259 -13.73 -5.23 1.27
C HIS A 259 -14.75 -5.32 0.14
N GLU A 260 -15.13 -4.19 -0.44
CA GLU A 260 -16.15 -4.14 -1.50
C GLU A 260 -15.65 -4.76 -2.81
N SER A 261 -14.34 -4.75 -3.04
CA SER A 261 -13.75 -5.38 -4.23
C SER A 261 -13.72 -6.91 -4.13
N THR A 262 -14.69 -7.57 -4.74
CA THR A 262 -14.74 -9.03 -4.90
C THR A 262 -13.46 -9.59 -5.54
N ASN A 263 -12.91 -8.88 -6.53
CA ASN A 263 -11.64 -9.24 -7.17
C ASN A 263 -10.46 -9.22 -6.18
N PHE A 264 -10.38 -8.16 -5.37
CA PHE A 264 -9.36 -8.07 -4.32
C PHE A 264 -9.49 -9.26 -3.36
N ARG A 265 -10.67 -9.47 -2.77
CA ARG A 265 -10.93 -10.54 -1.80
C ARG A 265 -10.58 -11.93 -2.34
N ARG A 266 -11.00 -12.26 -3.56
CA ARG A 266 -10.66 -13.54 -4.21
C ARG A 266 -9.16 -13.74 -4.43
N SER A 267 -8.45 -12.67 -4.75
CA SER A 267 -6.99 -12.70 -5.00
C SER A 267 -6.15 -12.61 -3.72
N PHE A 268 -6.77 -12.23 -2.59
CA PHE A 268 -6.08 -11.96 -1.32
C PHE A 268 -5.34 -13.19 -0.79
N LYS A 269 -5.92 -14.39 -0.90
CA LYS A 269 -5.31 -15.67 -0.49
C LYS A 269 -3.95 -15.97 -1.12
N TYR A 270 -3.64 -15.39 -2.28
CA TYR A 270 -2.32 -15.53 -2.92
C TYR A 270 -1.33 -14.46 -2.45
N SER A 271 -1.84 -13.25 -2.17
CA SER A 271 -1.04 -12.03 -2.06
C SER A 271 -1.08 -11.37 -0.68
N ILE A 272 -1.66 -12.01 0.32
CA ILE A 272 -1.85 -11.52 1.69
C ILE A 272 -0.59 -10.87 2.29
N ASP A 273 0.61 -11.39 2.04
CA ASP A 273 1.84 -10.79 2.58
C ASP A 273 2.29 -9.51 1.85
N TYR A 274 1.75 -9.25 0.66
CA TYR A 274 1.99 -8.03 -0.12
C TYR A 274 0.83 -7.05 0.00
N THR A 275 -0.37 -7.46 -0.43
CA THR A 275 -1.57 -6.63 -0.44
C THR A 275 -2.20 -6.45 0.93
N GLY A 276 -1.84 -7.31 1.90
CA GLY A 276 -2.27 -7.19 3.28
C GLY A 276 -1.43 -6.19 4.10
N ILE A 277 -0.26 -5.75 3.63
CA ILE A 277 0.56 -4.77 4.39
C ILE A 277 -0.22 -3.47 4.67
N PRO A 278 -0.85 -2.81 3.68
CA PRO A 278 -1.66 -1.62 3.94
C PRO A 278 -2.86 -1.93 4.84
N LEU A 279 -3.51 -3.08 4.62
CA LEU A 279 -4.67 -3.52 5.41
C LEU A 279 -4.30 -3.70 6.90
N TYR A 280 -3.22 -4.42 7.20
CA TYR A 280 -2.68 -4.55 8.55
C TYR A 280 -2.32 -3.21 9.17
N TYR A 281 -1.80 -2.26 8.38
CA TYR A 281 -1.47 -0.93 8.86
C TYR A 281 -2.72 -0.15 9.28
N ALA A 282 -3.80 -0.17 8.49
CA ALA A 282 -5.09 0.42 8.86
C ALA A 282 -5.66 -0.17 10.14
N ILE A 283 -5.73 -1.50 10.22
CA ILE A 283 -6.28 -2.19 11.39
C ILE A 283 -5.46 -1.86 12.63
N SER A 284 -4.13 -1.96 12.53
CA SER A 284 -3.23 -1.64 13.63
C SER A 284 -3.37 -0.19 14.09
N PHE A 285 -3.61 0.74 13.16
CA PHE A 285 -3.82 2.13 13.49
C PHE A 285 -5.15 2.34 14.21
N ILE A 286 -6.25 1.78 13.70
CA ILE A 286 -7.57 1.83 14.35
C ILE A 286 -7.49 1.29 15.78
N LEU A 287 -6.96 0.08 15.96
CA LEU A 287 -6.87 -0.56 17.28
C LEU A 287 -5.99 0.20 18.28
N LYS A 288 -5.00 0.97 17.80
CA LYS A 288 -4.13 1.80 18.65
C LYS A 288 -4.70 3.18 18.95
N ALA A 289 -5.32 3.82 17.96
CA ALA A 289 -5.83 5.18 18.08
C ALA A 289 -7.17 5.21 18.81
N LEU A 290 -8.04 4.22 18.61
CA LEU A 290 -9.40 4.22 19.13
C LEU A 290 -9.46 4.31 20.67
N PRO A 291 -8.64 3.59 21.46
CA PRO A 291 -8.63 3.75 22.93
C PRO A 291 -8.30 5.16 23.41
N LEU A 292 -7.59 5.95 22.60
CA LEU A 292 -7.19 7.32 22.92
C LEU A 292 -8.21 8.35 22.41
N ALA A 293 -8.82 8.09 21.26
CA ALA A 293 -9.65 9.04 20.53
C ALA A 293 -11.16 8.77 20.61
N TYR A 294 -11.62 7.72 21.29
CA TYR A 294 -13.03 7.27 21.28
C TYR A 294 -14.08 8.34 21.63
N SER A 295 -13.70 9.39 22.36
CA SER A 295 -14.60 10.51 22.70
C SER A 295 -14.76 11.54 21.57
N PHE A 296 -13.98 11.43 20.49
CA PHE A 296 -13.92 12.38 19.37
C PHE A 296 -14.24 11.75 18.01
N VAL A 297 -14.40 10.43 17.96
CA VAL A 297 -14.64 9.67 16.72
C VAL A 297 -15.75 8.65 16.95
N ASP A 298 -16.36 8.11 15.89
CA ASP A 298 -17.34 7.04 15.99
C ASP A 298 -16.67 5.67 16.20
N PRO A 299 -16.68 5.09 17.42
CA PRO A 299 -16.03 3.82 17.67
C PRO A 299 -16.75 2.66 16.98
N ARG A 300 -18.08 2.75 16.83
CA ARG A 300 -18.88 1.68 16.22
C ARG A 300 -18.53 1.55 14.75
N HIS A 301 -18.45 2.67 14.03
CA HIS A 301 -18.03 2.67 12.64
C HIS A 301 -16.64 2.02 12.47
N LEU A 302 -15.67 2.44 13.28
CA LEU A 302 -14.30 1.95 13.18
C LEU A 302 -14.15 0.46 13.54
N LEU A 303 -14.88 -0.02 14.54
CA LEU A 303 -14.91 -1.44 14.88
C LEU A 303 -15.59 -2.28 13.80
N ASN A 304 -16.64 -1.76 13.16
CA ASN A 304 -17.24 -2.42 11.98
C ASN A 304 -16.22 -2.53 10.82
N ARG A 305 -15.34 -1.54 10.62
CA ARG A 305 -14.24 -1.66 9.65
C ARG A 305 -13.26 -2.77 10.04
N VAL A 306 -12.93 -2.92 11.33
CA VAL A 306 -12.09 -4.04 11.79
C VAL A 306 -12.77 -5.40 11.52
N GLU A 307 -14.09 -5.50 11.71
CA GLU A 307 -14.86 -6.71 11.36
C GLU A 307 -14.83 -7.00 9.85
N GLN A 308 -15.04 -5.99 9.00
CA GLN A 308 -14.90 -6.14 7.53
C GLN A 308 -13.50 -6.63 7.15
N ALA A 309 -12.46 -6.11 7.81
CA ALA A 309 -11.11 -6.61 7.57
C ALA A 309 -10.94 -8.07 8.01
N ALA A 310 -11.55 -8.48 9.12
CA ALA A 310 -11.55 -9.87 9.56
C ALA A 310 -12.23 -10.80 8.53
N GLU A 311 -13.31 -10.36 7.88
CA GLU A 311 -13.94 -11.08 6.77
C GLU A 311 -12.99 -11.26 5.57
N ILE A 312 -12.24 -10.21 5.21
CA ILE A 312 -11.20 -10.31 4.15
C ILE A 312 -10.15 -11.38 4.51
N PHE A 313 -9.68 -11.41 5.76
CA PHE A 313 -8.70 -12.41 6.20
C PHE A 313 -9.27 -13.84 6.23
N GLU A 314 -10.52 -13.99 6.64
CA GLU A 314 -11.24 -15.26 6.64
C GLU A 314 -11.38 -15.81 5.21
N GLU A 315 -11.85 -15.00 4.26
CA GLU A 315 -11.92 -15.37 2.83
C GLU A 315 -10.54 -15.64 2.23
N GLY A 316 -9.50 -14.98 2.74
CA GLY A 316 -8.10 -15.20 2.40
C GLY A 316 -7.51 -16.52 2.91
N GLY A 317 -8.25 -17.30 3.71
CA GLY A 317 -7.77 -18.53 4.35
C GLY A 317 -6.91 -18.30 5.59
N ALA A 318 -6.91 -17.09 6.16
CA ALA A 318 -6.15 -16.71 7.35
C ALA A 318 -7.05 -16.66 8.60
N GLN A 319 -7.69 -17.80 8.92
CA GLN A 319 -8.69 -17.91 10.00
C GLN A 319 -8.17 -17.43 11.36
N ASP A 320 -6.92 -17.76 11.71
CA ASP A 320 -6.33 -17.38 12.99
C ASP A 320 -6.22 -15.86 13.12
N THR A 321 -5.81 -15.18 12.04
CA THR A 321 -5.77 -13.71 11.99
C THR A 321 -7.19 -13.13 12.10
N ALA A 322 -8.16 -13.65 11.35
CA ALA A 322 -9.54 -13.16 11.44
C ALA A 322 -10.10 -13.28 12.87
N ASN A 323 -9.83 -14.40 13.55
CA ASN A 323 -10.24 -14.62 14.93
C ASN A 323 -9.50 -13.73 15.95
N GLU A 324 -8.22 -13.42 15.70
CA GLU A 324 -7.47 -12.44 16.49
C GLU A 324 -8.09 -11.05 16.37
N LEU A 325 -8.38 -10.59 15.15
CA LEU A 325 -8.99 -9.28 14.91
C LEU A 325 -10.36 -9.13 15.58
N ARG A 326 -11.21 -10.17 15.53
CA ARG A 326 -12.51 -10.18 16.23
C ARG A 326 -12.34 -10.07 17.75
N ARG A 327 -11.36 -10.78 18.33
CA ARG A 327 -11.07 -10.70 19.77
C ARG A 327 -10.56 -9.32 20.18
N ASP A 328 -9.68 -8.73 19.37
CA ASP A 328 -9.19 -7.36 19.60
C ASP A 328 -10.31 -6.33 19.45
N SER A 329 -11.17 -6.48 18.45
CA SER A 329 -12.39 -5.68 18.25
C SER A 329 -13.30 -5.74 19.49
N ASP A 330 -13.63 -6.94 19.98
CA ASP A 330 -14.44 -7.14 21.19
C ASP A 330 -13.79 -6.48 22.43
N ARG A 331 -12.46 -6.60 22.57
CA ARG A 331 -11.71 -5.98 23.66
C ARG A 331 -11.78 -4.45 23.62
N ILE A 332 -11.61 -3.84 22.43
CA ILE A 332 -11.70 -2.40 22.28
C ILE A 332 -13.15 -1.91 22.43
N ALA A 333 -14.13 -2.68 21.97
CA ALA A 333 -15.55 -2.39 22.18
C ALA A 333 -15.88 -2.28 23.68
N ALA A 334 -15.40 -3.21 24.49
CA ALA A 334 -15.56 -3.17 25.94
C ALA A 334 -14.89 -1.94 26.58
N LEU A 335 -13.67 -1.59 26.15
CA LEU A 335 -12.96 -0.41 26.65
C LEU A 335 -13.67 0.91 26.30
N THR A 336 -14.28 0.97 25.12
CA THR A 336 -14.98 2.16 24.61
C THR A 336 -16.47 2.19 24.94
N GLN A 337 -16.99 1.17 25.65
CA GLN A 337 -18.41 0.98 25.96
C GLN A 337 -19.31 0.95 24.71
N THR A 338 -18.78 0.42 23.61
CA THR A 338 -19.45 0.36 22.31
C THR A 338 -20.20 -0.96 22.15
N VAL A 339 -21.50 -0.89 21.82
CA VAL A 339 -22.28 -2.09 21.47
C VAL A 339 -22.09 -2.42 19.99
N LEU A 340 -21.59 -3.63 19.71
CA LEU A 340 -21.46 -4.19 18.36
C LEU A 340 -22.68 -5.04 18.00
N SER A 341 -23.17 -4.90 16.77
CA SER A 341 -24.19 -5.79 16.20
C SER A 341 -23.52 -6.69 15.16
N ARG A 342 -23.29 -7.96 15.48
CA ARG A 342 -22.74 -8.90 14.50
C ARG A 342 -23.78 -9.20 13.43
N ARG A 343 -23.38 -9.07 12.16
CA ARG A 343 -24.16 -9.54 11.02
C ARG A 343 -24.04 -11.07 10.95
N ALA A 344 -25.15 -11.78 10.81
CA ALA A 344 -25.12 -13.23 10.62
C ALA A 344 -24.54 -13.54 9.23
N ILE A 345 -23.50 -14.38 9.19
CA ILE A 345 -22.83 -14.80 7.95
C ILE A 345 -23.84 -15.62 7.12
N GLN A 346 -24.26 -15.10 5.97
CA GLN A 346 -24.94 -15.90 4.95
C GLN A 346 -23.88 -16.47 4.02
N SER A 347 -23.71 -17.80 4.05
CA SER A 347 -22.89 -18.52 3.09
C SER A 347 -23.58 -18.51 1.72
N SER A 348 -23.14 -17.65 0.80
CA SER A 348 -23.56 -17.72 -0.60
C SER A 348 -22.65 -18.69 -1.35
N ASP A 349 -22.97 -19.99 -1.28
CA ASP A 349 -22.48 -20.98 -2.25
C ASP A 349 -23.34 -20.82 -3.52
N GLY A 350 -22.78 -20.22 -4.56
CA GLY A 350 -23.42 -20.05 -5.85
C GLY A 350 -22.38 -19.74 -6.92
N ASP A 351 -22.34 -20.57 -7.97
CA ASP A 351 -21.59 -20.29 -9.18
C ASP A 351 -22.19 -19.03 -9.85
N ILE A 352 -21.50 -17.91 -9.71
CA ILE A 352 -21.90 -16.62 -10.27
C ILE A 352 -21.23 -16.45 -11.65
N PRO A 353 -21.99 -16.12 -12.71
CA PRO A 353 -21.45 -15.93 -14.05
C PRO A 353 -20.44 -14.77 -14.09
N LEU A 354 -19.43 -14.89 -14.96
CA LEU A 354 -18.27 -13.98 -15.10
C LEU A 354 -18.62 -12.49 -15.32
N SER A 355 -19.88 -12.17 -15.63
CA SER A 355 -20.37 -10.80 -15.86
C SER A 355 -20.83 -10.07 -14.58
N GLU A 356 -20.99 -10.74 -13.45
CA GLU A 356 -21.46 -10.16 -12.16
C GLU A 356 -20.30 -9.97 -11.16
N LEU A 357 -19.08 -9.76 -11.65
CA LEU A 357 -17.86 -9.66 -10.84
C LEU A 357 -17.53 -8.26 -10.30
N PHE A 358 -18.42 -7.28 -10.50
CA PHE A 358 -18.09 -5.84 -10.39
C PHE A 358 -19.14 -5.08 -9.59
N ASP A 359 -18.87 -4.90 -8.29
CA ASP A 359 -19.50 -3.85 -7.48
C ASP A 359 -18.39 -3.10 -6.73
N ILE A 360 -18.44 -1.78 -6.82
CA ILE A 360 -17.66 -0.77 -6.09
C ILE A 360 -18.70 0.11 -5.37
N PRO A 361 -18.35 0.76 -4.25
CA PRO A 361 -19.30 1.54 -3.44
C PRO A 361 -20.13 2.54 -4.25
N SER A 362 -21.43 2.54 -3.95
CA SER A 362 -22.50 3.32 -4.62
C SER A 362 -22.27 4.83 -4.75
N PHE A 363 -21.36 5.43 -3.97
CA PHE A 363 -21.13 6.89 -4.04
C PHE A 363 -20.33 7.35 -5.27
N ILE A 364 -19.71 6.44 -6.02
CA ILE A 364 -18.92 6.75 -7.24
C ILE A 364 -19.70 6.44 -8.54
N GLU A 365 -20.83 5.73 -8.46
CA GLU A 365 -21.57 5.23 -9.63
C GLU A 365 -22.18 6.33 -10.51
N GLU A 366 -22.30 7.57 -10.01
CA GLU A 366 -22.87 8.70 -10.75
C GLU A 366 -21.88 9.40 -11.70
N MET A 367 -20.57 9.09 -11.65
CA MET A 367 -19.58 9.80 -12.46
C MET A 367 -19.43 9.23 -13.88
N THR A 368 -19.65 10.08 -14.89
CA THR A 368 -19.41 9.74 -16.30
C THR A 368 -17.94 9.92 -16.69
N TRP A 369 -17.49 9.24 -17.76
CA TRP A 369 -16.08 9.25 -18.20
C TRP A 369 -15.53 10.65 -18.53
N ASP A 370 -16.43 11.58 -18.85
CA ASP A 370 -16.13 12.95 -19.29
C ASP A 370 -16.03 13.96 -18.12
N GLU A 371 -16.28 13.52 -16.88
CA GLU A 371 -16.23 14.36 -15.69
C GLU A 371 -14.89 14.23 -14.95
N ASN A 372 -14.30 15.37 -14.58
CA ASN A 372 -13.07 15.41 -13.78
C ASN A 372 -13.31 14.78 -12.41
N PHE A 373 -12.36 13.95 -11.95
CA PHE A 373 -12.41 13.42 -10.59
C PHE A 373 -12.34 14.56 -9.57
N PRO A 374 -13.28 14.66 -8.62
CA PRO A 374 -13.31 15.75 -7.66
C PRO A 374 -12.04 15.74 -6.81
N ALA A 375 -11.57 16.92 -6.41
CA ALA A 375 -10.56 17.01 -5.37
C ALA A 375 -11.19 16.50 -4.06
N LEU A 376 -10.73 15.34 -3.57
CA LEU A 376 -11.11 14.83 -2.26
C LEU A 376 -10.47 15.75 -1.21
N GLY A 377 -11.22 16.74 -0.73
CA GLY A 377 -10.69 17.77 0.18
C GLY A 377 -11.48 19.08 0.24
N ILE A 378 -12.45 19.30 -0.66
CA ILE A 378 -13.43 20.39 -0.50
C ILE A 378 -14.69 19.78 0.10
N PHE A 379 -14.72 19.64 1.44
CA PHE A 379 -16.01 19.58 2.11
C PHE A 379 -16.75 20.90 1.81
N PRO A 380 -18.04 20.86 1.45
CA PRO A 380 -18.79 22.07 1.20
C PRO A 380 -18.78 22.90 2.49
N SER A 381 -18.32 24.13 2.38
CA SER A 381 -18.64 25.16 3.35
C SER A 381 -20.13 25.46 3.24
N GLU A 382 -20.94 24.83 4.08
CA GLU A 382 -22.20 25.38 4.60
C GLU A 382 -22.35 25.09 6.09
#